data_AF-A0A379GAU0-F1
#
_entry.id   AF-A0A379GAU0-F1
#
_cell.length_a   1.000
_cell.length_b   1.000
_cell.length_c   1.000
_cell.angle_alpha   90.00
_cell.angle_beta   90.00
_cell.angle_gamma   90.00
#
_symmetry.space_group_name_H-M   'P 1'
#
loop_
_entity.id
_entity.type
_entity.pdbx_description
1 polymer ?
#
loop_
_entity_poly.entity_id
_entity_poly.type
_entity_poly.pdbx_seq_one_letter_code
_entity_poly.pdbx_strand_id
1 'polypeptide(L)'
;MEEFEKIYNTGWSNWKSFPDPRKGDYLIAPLGSGVYQLRNTKCDKYVLFGTGKHLAHRMTSLLPKPFGAGTRNNEDKRRYILNNLQDIEYRTISFIDSNDAKRFESYIKSVEQYLFNT
;
A
#
# COMPACT_ATOMS: atom_id res chain seq x y z
N MET A 1 -7.25 17.69 11.49
CA MET A 1 -5.81 17.40 11.31
C MET A 1 -5.33 16.49 12.42
N GLU A 2 -5.58 16.84 13.69
CA GLU A 2 -5.33 16.00 14.87
C GLU A 2 -5.94 14.59 14.78
N GLU A 3 -7.16 14.45 14.24
CA GLU A 3 -7.79 13.13 14.05
C GLU A 3 -7.01 12.23 13.09
N PHE A 4 -6.56 12.75 11.95
CA PHE A 4 -5.77 11.97 11.00
C PHE A 4 -4.37 11.68 11.52
N GLU A 5 -3.77 12.59 12.29
CA GLU A 5 -2.52 12.32 12.99
C GLU A 5 -2.68 11.18 14.00
N LYS A 6 -3.76 11.19 14.79
CA LYS A 6 -4.07 10.09 15.70
C LYS A 6 -4.25 8.76 14.95
N ILE A 7 -5.04 8.75 13.87
CA ILE A 7 -5.24 7.58 13.02
C ILE A 7 -3.90 7.12 12.41
N TYR A 8 -3.04 8.05 12.01
CA TYR A 8 -1.72 7.74 11.49
C TYR A 8 -0.83 7.05 12.53
N ASN A 9 -0.88 7.49 13.78
CA ASN A 9 -0.04 6.95 14.84
C ASN A 9 -0.55 5.62 15.39
N THR A 10 -1.86 5.35 15.37
CA THR A 10 -2.44 4.18 16.06
C THR A 10 -3.31 3.28 15.21
N GLY A 11 -3.72 3.70 14.01
CA GLY A 11 -4.73 3.02 13.22
C GLY A 11 -4.20 1.87 12.35
N TRP A 12 -2.90 1.83 12.08
CA TRP A 12 -2.32 0.85 11.19
C TRP A 12 -2.34 -0.57 11.75
N SER A 13 -2.60 -1.53 10.87
CA SER A 13 -2.22 -2.92 11.13
C SER A 13 -0.70 -3.09 11.25
N ASN A 14 -0.28 -4.19 11.88
CA ASN A 14 1.13 -4.57 11.92
C ASN A 14 1.70 -4.69 10.50
N TRP A 15 2.98 -4.33 10.36
CA TRP A 15 3.72 -4.60 9.13
C TRP A 15 3.75 -6.10 8.84
N LYS A 16 3.55 -6.45 7.57
CA LYS A 16 3.59 -7.82 7.05
C LYS A 16 4.38 -7.83 5.76
N SER A 17 5.11 -8.91 5.48
CA SER A 17 5.75 -9.12 4.18
C SER A 17 4.72 -9.02 3.06
N PHE A 18 5.07 -8.33 1.98
CA PHE A 18 4.24 -8.29 0.78
C PHE A 18 4.21 -9.69 0.15
N PRO A 19 3.03 -10.23 -0.18
CA PRO A 19 2.90 -11.62 -0.58
C PRO A 19 3.59 -11.90 -1.92
N ASP A 20 4.32 -13.01 -2.00
CA ASP A 20 4.91 -13.49 -3.25
C ASP A 20 3.92 -14.42 -3.97
N PRO A 21 3.33 -13.99 -5.10
CA PRO A 21 2.36 -14.80 -5.84
C PRO A 21 3.00 -16.06 -6.45
N ARG A 22 4.33 -16.14 -6.55
CA ARG A 22 5.04 -17.33 -7.05
C ARG A 22 5.08 -18.45 -6.00
N LYS A 23 4.79 -18.13 -4.73
CA LYS A 23 4.77 -19.06 -3.60
C LYS A 23 3.35 -19.41 -3.14
N GLY A 24 2.33 -18.74 -3.68
CA GLY A 24 0.95 -18.89 -3.23
C GLY A 24 0.65 -18.18 -1.90
N ASP A 25 1.40 -17.13 -1.57
CA ASP A 25 1.21 -16.36 -0.33
C ASP A 25 -0.13 -15.61 -0.31
N TYR A 26 -0.65 -15.36 0.89
CA TYR A 26 -1.92 -14.67 1.09
C TYR A 26 -1.74 -13.16 1.26
N LEU A 27 -2.53 -12.38 0.52
CA LEU A 27 -2.70 -10.95 0.76
C LEU A 27 -3.87 -10.72 1.72
N ILE A 28 -3.58 -10.22 2.92
CA ILE A 28 -4.60 -9.88 3.91
C ILE A 28 -4.83 -8.37 3.88
N ALA A 29 -6.06 -7.96 3.60
CA ALA A 29 -6.49 -6.56 3.59
C ALA A 29 -7.88 -6.43 4.22
N PRO A 30 -8.24 -5.26 4.77
CA PRO A 30 -9.56 -5.05 5.34
C PRO A 30 -10.65 -5.13 4.28
N LEU A 31 -11.85 -5.50 4.72
CA LEU A 31 -13.05 -5.46 3.89
C LEU A 31 -13.48 -4.01 3.67
N GLY A 32 -13.75 -3.65 2.41
CA GLY A 32 -14.22 -2.32 2.04
C GLY A 32 -13.10 -1.30 1.88
N SER A 33 -13.40 -0.05 2.23
CA SER A 33 -12.50 1.08 2.03
C SER A 33 -11.30 1.04 2.95
N GLY A 34 -10.15 1.44 2.42
CA GLY A 34 -8.94 1.52 3.22
C GLY A 34 -7.79 2.23 2.52
N VAL A 35 -6.72 2.38 3.29
CA VAL A 35 -5.42 2.88 2.83
C VAL A 35 -4.37 1.83 3.10
N TYR A 36 -3.45 1.66 2.16
CA TYR A 36 -2.29 0.79 2.31
C TYR A 36 -1.00 1.61 2.21
N GLN A 37 0.05 1.16 2.87
CA GLN A 37 1.38 1.74 2.80
C GLN A 37 2.42 0.64 2.63
N LEU A 38 3.39 0.86 1.76
CA LEU A 38 4.53 -0.04 1.53
C LEU A 38 5.82 0.61 2.03
N ARG A 39 6.71 -0.21 2.60
CA ARG A 39 8.10 0.14 2.86
C ARG A 39 9.04 -0.92 2.31
N ASN A 40 10.27 -0.54 2.03
CA ASN A 40 11.36 -1.45 1.72
C ASN A 40 12.28 -1.49 2.96
N THR A 41 12.34 -2.64 3.62
CA THR A 41 13.10 -2.84 4.87
C THR A 41 14.60 -2.85 4.63
N LYS A 42 15.07 -3.23 3.44
CA LYS A 42 16.49 -3.26 3.09
C LYS A 42 17.12 -1.88 3.02
N CYS A 43 16.36 -0.86 2.63
CA CYS A 43 16.84 0.52 2.53
C CYS A 43 16.16 1.50 3.49
N ASP A 44 15.26 1.00 4.35
CA ASP A 44 14.46 1.76 5.31
C ASP A 44 13.74 2.97 4.68
N LYS A 45 13.05 2.73 3.55
CA LYS A 45 12.31 3.79 2.83
C LYS A 45 10.86 3.41 2.61
N TYR A 46 9.97 4.39 2.74
CA TYR A 46 8.62 4.25 2.25
C TYR A 46 8.60 4.22 0.72
N VAL A 47 7.95 3.20 0.17
CA VAL A 47 7.93 2.95 -1.27
C VAL A 47 6.78 3.72 -1.91
N LEU A 48 5.56 3.47 -1.44
CA LEU A 48 4.35 4.15 -1.87
C LEU A 48 3.21 3.89 -0.88
N PHE A 49 2.10 4.58 -1.11
CA PHE A 49 0.84 4.38 -0.42
C PHE A 49 -0.30 4.43 -1.44
N GLY A 50 -1.52 4.17 -0.98
CA GLY A 50 -2.70 4.46 -1.79
C GLY A 50 -4.01 4.02 -1.15
N THR A 51 -5.10 4.44 -1.76
CA THR A 51 -6.47 4.08 -1.34
C THR A 51 -7.16 3.08 -2.27
N GLY A 52 -8.17 2.40 -1.74
CA GLY A 52 -9.10 1.61 -2.54
C GLY A 52 -10.34 1.18 -1.75
N LYS A 53 -11.42 0.88 -2.48
CA LYS A 53 -12.62 0.18 -1.95
C LYS A 53 -12.42 -1.34 -1.83
N HIS A 54 -11.40 -1.86 -2.52
CA HIS A 54 -10.97 -3.26 -2.51
C HIS A 54 -9.45 -3.26 -2.45
N LEU A 55 -8.90 -3.14 -1.25
CA LEU A 55 -7.46 -2.97 -1.05
C LEU A 55 -6.65 -4.14 -1.60
N ALA A 56 -7.11 -5.38 -1.41
CA ALA A 56 -6.44 -6.56 -1.93
C ALA A 56 -6.21 -6.45 -3.45
N HIS A 57 -7.28 -6.18 -4.21
CA HIS A 57 -7.20 -6.00 -5.67
C HIS A 57 -6.29 -4.82 -6.07
N ARG A 58 -6.39 -3.69 -5.35
CA ARG A 58 -5.54 -2.51 -5.61
C ARG A 58 -4.07 -2.82 -5.38
N MET A 59 -3.73 -3.52 -4.31
CA MET A 59 -2.35 -3.91 -4.01
C MET A 59 -1.83 -4.97 -4.98
N THR A 60 -2.64 -5.94 -5.41
CA THR A 60 -2.27 -6.87 -6.49
C THR A 60 -1.90 -6.14 -7.78
N SER A 61 -2.55 -5.01 -8.10
CA SER A 61 -2.23 -4.18 -9.28
C SER A 61 -0.84 -3.53 -9.28
N LEU A 62 -0.14 -3.59 -8.14
CA LEU A 62 1.24 -3.11 -7.98
C LEU A 62 2.29 -4.06 -8.54
N LEU A 63 1.90 -5.28 -8.91
CA LEU A 63 2.80 -6.23 -9.58
C LEU A 63 2.66 -6.11 -11.11
N PRO A 64 3.71 -6.44 -11.88
CA PRO A 64 3.61 -6.51 -13.33
C PRO A 64 2.82 -7.75 -13.76
N LYS A 65 2.41 -7.80 -15.03
CA LYS A 65 1.90 -9.04 -15.61
C LYS A 65 2.98 -10.13 -15.55
N PRO A 66 2.62 -11.41 -15.36
CA PRO A 66 1.25 -11.94 -15.24
C PRO A 66 0.68 -11.84 -13.81
N PHE A 67 1.45 -11.38 -12.83
CA PHE A 67 1.11 -11.45 -11.41
C PHE A 67 0.15 -10.37 -10.92
N GLY A 68 0.15 -9.21 -11.57
CA GLY A 68 -0.69 -8.07 -11.17
C GLY A 68 -1.84 -7.76 -12.13
N ALA A 69 -2.85 -7.09 -11.58
CA ALA A 69 -4.09 -6.72 -12.27
C ALA A 69 -4.08 -5.28 -12.85
N GLY A 70 -2.94 -4.60 -12.83
CA GLY A 70 -2.85 -3.19 -13.20
C GLY A 70 -2.75 -2.94 -14.70
N THR A 71 -3.49 -1.96 -15.21
CA THR A 71 -3.50 -1.57 -16.64
C THR A 71 -2.77 -0.28 -16.95
N ARG A 72 -2.51 0.57 -15.95
CA ARG A 72 -1.80 1.86 -16.12
C ARG A 72 -0.33 1.67 -16.47
N ASN A 73 0.23 2.59 -17.26
CA ASN A 73 1.65 2.63 -17.59
C ASN A 73 2.47 3.13 -16.39
N ASN A 74 2.85 2.21 -15.50
CA ASN A 74 3.68 2.44 -14.31
C ASN A 74 4.67 1.27 -14.16
N GLU A 75 5.30 0.87 -15.27
CA GLU A 75 6.10 -0.35 -15.32
C GLU A 75 7.27 -0.32 -14.34
N ASP A 76 8.01 0.79 -14.25
CA ASP A 76 9.16 0.93 -13.34
C ASP A 76 8.79 0.68 -11.88
N LYS A 77 7.67 1.25 -11.43
CA LYS A 77 7.10 1.06 -10.09
C LYS A 77 6.78 -0.41 -9.82
N ARG A 78 6.17 -1.08 -10.80
CA ARG A 78 5.78 -2.49 -10.67
C ARG A 78 7.01 -3.41 -10.67
N ARG A 79 7.98 -3.14 -11.53
CA ARG A 79 9.27 -3.87 -11.59
C ARG A 79 10.06 -3.66 -10.30
N TYR A 80 10.07 -2.45 -9.74
CA TYR A 80 10.69 -2.19 -8.45
C TYR A 80 10.10 -3.07 -7.36
N ILE A 81 8.76 -3.13 -7.24
CA ILE A 81 8.10 -3.96 -6.22
C ILE A 81 8.42 -5.44 -6.43
N LEU A 82 8.29 -5.96 -7.66
CA LEU A 82 8.58 -7.37 -7.94
C LEU A 82 10.04 -7.74 -7.61
N ASN A 83 11.01 -6.90 -7.98
CA ASN A 83 12.43 -7.18 -7.78
C ASN A 83 12.87 -7.08 -6.32
N ASN A 84 12.09 -6.41 -5.47
CA ASN A 84 12.39 -6.22 -4.05
C ASN A 84 11.39 -6.93 -3.14
N LEU A 85 10.54 -7.82 -3.66
CA LEU A 85 9.41 -8.44 -2.96
C LEU A 85 9.75 -8.96 -1.55
N GLN A 86 10.89 -9.64 -1.41
CA GLN A 86 11.38 -10.18 -0.14
C GLN A 86 11.67 -9.12 0.93
N ASP A 87 11.92 -7.88 0.50
CA ASP A 87 12.24 -6.74 1.34
C ASP A 87 11.05 -5.75 1.44
N ILE A 88 9.95 -6.00 0.72
CA ILE A 88 8.76 -5.15 0.79
C ILE A 88 7.86 -5.63 1.93
N GLU A 89 7.52 -4.71 2.82
CA GLU A 89 6.45 -4.88 3.78
C GLU A 89 5.31 -3.92 3.50
N TYR A 90 4.11 -4.30 3.95
CA TYR A 90 2.94 -3.47 3.88
C TYR A 90 2.19 -3.42 5.22
N ARG A 91 1.42 -2.35 5.38
CA ARG A 91 0.40 -2.20 6.41
C ARG A 91 -0.84 -1.55 5.82
N THR A 92 -1.97 -1.70 6.48
CA THR A 92 -3.26 -1.16 6.05
C THR A 92 -4.05 -0.51 7.20
N ILE A 93 -4.92 0.44 6.86
CA ILE A 93 -5.96 1.02 7.72
C ILE A 93 -7.31 0.84 7.02
N SER A 94 -8.31 0.37 7.75
CA SER A 94 -9.71 0.31 7.29
C SER A 94 -10.44 1.62 7.53
N PHE A 95 -11.31 2.00 6.60
CA PHE A 95 -12.21 3.14 6.72
C PHE A 95 -13.65 2.71 6.39
N ILE A 96 -14.61 3.26 7.13
CA ILE A 96 -16.04 3.07 6.85
C ILE A 96 -16.42 3.86 5.59
N ASP A 97 -16.03 5.15 5.51
CA ASP A 97 -16.26 5.98 4.34
C ASP A 97 -15.01 6.05 3.44
N SER A 98 -15.23 5.85 2.14
CA SER A 98 -14.24 6.07 1.09
C SER A 98 -13.72 7.51 1.00
N ASN A 99 -14.50 8.52 1.41
CA ASN A 99 -14.06 9.91 1.43
C ASN A 99 -13.03 10.16 2.54
N ASP A 100 -13.20 9.55 3.71
CA ASP A 100 -12.22 9.66 4.79
C ASP A 100 -10.91 8.96 4.42
N ALA A 101 -10.98 7.79 3.76
CA ALA A 101 -9.79 7.14 3.22
C ALA A 101 -9.02 8.05 2.25
N LYS A 102 -9.73 8.78 1.36
CA LYS A 102 -9.11 9.74 0.43
C LYS A 102 -8.52 10.96 1.14
N ARG A 103 -9.21 11.49 2.15
CA ARG A 103 -8.70 12.61 2.95
C ARG A 103 -7.45 12.20 3.72
N PHE A 104 -7.44 10.98 4.26
CA PHE A 104 -6.29 10.40 4.93
C PHE A 104 -5.11 10.14 3.97
N GLU A 105 -5.37 9.71 2.73
CA GLU A 105 -4.36 9.63 1.67
C GLU A 105 -3.70 10.98 1.40
N SER A 106 -4.50 12.06 1.30
CA SER A 106 -3.96 13.42 1.16
C SER A 106 -3.14 13.85 2.39
N TYR A 107 -3.57 13.50 3.60
CA TYR A 107 -2.82 13.75 4.82
C TYR A 107 -1.46 13.04 4.78
N ILE A 108 -1.44 11.72 4.52
CA ILE A 108 -0.20 10.93 4.42
C ILE A 108 0.75 11.54 3.38
N LYS A 109 0.23 11.93 2.22
CA LYS A 109 1.00 12.58 1.16
C LYS A 109 1.71 13.84 1.64
N SER A 110 1.16 14.54 2.62
CA SER A 110 1.70 15.79 3.17
C SER A 110 2.74 15.59 4.27
N VAL A 111 2.71 14.45 4.97
CA VAL A 111 3.58 14.21 6.14
C VAL A 111 4.73 13.24 5.86
N GLU A 112 4.64 12.45 4.78
CA GLU A 112 5.61 11.40 4.46
C GLU A 112 6.22 11.58 3.06
N GLN A 113 7.46 11.11 2.92
CA GLN A 113 8.15 11.08 1.64
C GLN A 113 8.23 9.65 1.08
N TYR A 114 7.80 9.48 -0.17
CA TYR A 114 7.74 8.19 -0.84
C TYR A 114 8.65 8.13 -2.06
N LEU A 115 9.22 6.95 -2.33
CA LEU A 115 10.01 6.71 -3.54
C LEU A 115 9.16 6.90 -4.81
N PHE A 116 7.92 6.44 -4.79
CA PHE A 116 6.98 6.60 -5.88
C PHE A 116 5.77 7.40 -5.44
N ASN A 117 5.59 8.55 -6.06
CA ASN A 117 4.35 9.30 -5.93
C ASN A 117 3.21 8.57 -6.66
N THR A 118 2.05 8.58 -6.03
CA THR A 118 0.75 8.17 -6.59
C THR A 118 -0.05 9.35 -7.08
#